data_AF-A0A969RNY0-F1
#
_entry.id   AF-A0A969RNY0-F1
#
_cell.length_a   1.000
_cell.length_b   1.000
_cell.length_c   1.000
_cell.angle_alpha   90.00
_cell.angle_beta   90.00
_cell.angle_gamma   90.00
#
_symmetry.space_group_name_H-M   'P 1'
#
loop_
_entity.id
_entity.type
_entity.pdbx_description
1 polymer ?
#
loop_
_entity_poly.entity_id
_entity_poly.type
_entity_poly.pdbx_seq_one_letter_code
_entity_poly.pdbx_strand_id
1 'polypeptide(L)'
;MAETVNLEQTLLETVRSLPPAQQEAVLNFAQSLSSDSKKEPPPLTLSLQEIAKLPIRDRNQLLAPYVAAMAEDFQTDPELTEFSVLDAEDWED
;
A
#
# COMPACT_ATOMS: atom_id res chain seq x y z
N MET A 1 -4.24 22.24 33.28
CA MET A 1 -3.02 22.29 32.45
C MET A 1 -2.87 20.90 31.88
N ALA A 2 -3.11 20.71 30.58
CA ALA A 2 -3.00 19.40 29.96
C ALA A 2 -1.52 19.14 29.66
N GLU A 3 -0.90 18.22 30.40
CA GLU A 3 0.43 17.71 30.06
C GLU A 3 0.31 16.96 28.75
N THR A 4 0.81 17.57 27.66
CA THR A 4 0.99 16.88 26.39
C THR A 4 2.13 15.90 26.57
N VAL A 5 1.83 14.71 27.06
CA VAL A 5 2.80 13.62 27.18
C VAL A 5 3.40 13.39 25.80
N ASN A 6 4.69 13.65 25.67
CA ASN A 6 5.39 13.52 24.40
C ASN A 6 5.56 12.01 24.14
N LEU A 7 4.68 11.46 23.31
CA LEU A 7 4.56 10.03 23.06
C LEU A 7 5.91 9.43 22.63
N GLU A 8 6.65 10.14 21.77
CA GLU A 8 7.96 9.73 21.27
C GLU A 8 8.98 9.57 22.41
N GLN A 9 9.03 10.53 23.33
CA GLN A 9 9.93 10.48 24.48
C GLN A 9 9.55 9.35 25.44
N THR A 10 8.25 9.16 25.67
CA THR A 10 7.73 8.10 26.53
C THR A 10 8.05 6.71 25.97
N LEU A 11 7.92 6.55 24.65
CA LEU A 11 8.30 5.32 23.94
C LEU A 11 9.81 5.07 24.01
N LEU A 12 10.62 6.12 23.84
CA LEU A 12 12.07 6.00 23.90
C LEU A 12 12.55 5.58 25.30
N GLU A 13 11.98 6.18 26.35
CA GLU A 13 12.30 5.83 27.73
C GLU A 13 11.84 4.43 28.11
N THR A 14 10.63 4.04 27.70
CA THR A 14 10.13 2.67 27.94
C THR A 14 11.02 1.63 27.26
N VAL A 15 11.37 1.81 25.98
CA VAL A 15 12.28 0.88 25.28
C VAL A 15 13.65 0.83 25.96
N ARG A 16 14.19 1.97 26.41
CA ARG A 16 15.48 2.03 27.10
C ARG A 16 15.47 1.35 28.48
N SER A 17 14.31 1.29 29.13
CA SER A 17 14.13 0.61 30.42
C SER A 17 14.04 -0.92 30.31
N LEU A 18 13.85 -1.46 29.10
CA LEU A 18 13.72 -2.91 28.88
C LEU A 18 15.08 -3.64 28.95
N PRO A 19 15.11 -4.93 29.30
CA PRO A 19 16.29 -5.79 29.17
C PRO A 19 16.79 -5.90 27.72
N PRO A 20 18.09 -6.17 27.49
CA PRO A 20 18.68 -6.20 26.14
C PRO A 20 17.97 -7.13 25.15
N ALA A 21 17.57 -8.32 25.58
CA ALA A 21 16.84 -9.27 24.74
C ALA A 21 15.47 -8.75 24.28
N GLN A 22 14.80 -7.94 25.12
CA GLN A 22 13.50 -7.35 24.78
C GLN A 22 13.67 -6.11 23.89
N GLN A 23 14.77 -5.36 24.05
CA GLN A 23 15.09 -4.26 23.15
C GLN A 23 15.30 -4.76 21.71
N GLU A 24 16.03 -5.86 21.55
CA GLU A 24 16.25 -6.50 20.25
C GLU A 24 14.93 -6.99 19.63
N ALA A 25 14.03 -7.57 20.44
CA ALA A 25 12.70 -7.96 19.99
C ALA A 25 11.86 -6.77 19.50
N VAL A 26 11.89 -5.64 20.21
CA VAL A 26 11.20 -4.41 19.79
C VAL A 26 11.78 -3.84 18.51
N LEU A 27 13.12 -3.84 18.36
CA LEU A 27 13.79 -3.41 17.13
C LEU A 27 13.43 -4.30 15.94
N ASN A 28 13.45 -5.62 16.12
CA ASN A 28 13.06 -6.57 15.08
C ASN A 28 11.59 -6.38 14.68
N PHE A 29 10.70 -6.15 15.64
CA PHE A 29 9.29 -5.85 15.38
C PHE A 29 9.13 -4.53 14.61
N ALA A 30 9.79 -3.46 15.03
CA ALA A 30 9.77 -2.18 14.32
C ALA A 30 10.31 -2.30 12.89
N GLN A 31 11.35 -3.12 12.70
CA GLN A 31 11.91 -3.42 11.39
C GLN A 31 10.94 -4.22 10.51
N SER A 32 10.19 -5.17 11.09
CA SER A 32 9.09 -5.85 10.39
C SER A 32 8.01 -4.87 9.93
N LEU A 33 7.59 -3.94 10.80
CA LEU A 33 6.60 -2.92 10.44
C LEU A 33 7.09 -2.00 9.31
N SER A 34 8.37 -1.61 9.33
CA SER A 34 8.98 -0.81 8.25
C SER A 34 9.11 -1.58 6.93
N SER A 35 9.08 -2.90 6.99
CA SER A 35 9.15 -3.78 5.82
C SER A 35 7.76 -4.06 5.25
N ASP A 36 6.75 -4.24 6.11
CA ASP A 36 5.35 -4.43 5.71
C ASP A 36 4.67 -3.14 5.21
N SER A 37 5.06 -1.97 5.72
CA SER A 37 4.58 -0.68 5.24
C SER A 37 4.99 -0.33 3.80
N LYS A 38 5.83 -1.16 3.16
CA LYS A 38 6.18 -1.03 1.73
C LYS A 38 5.16 -1.65 0.78
N LYS A 39 4.12 -2.34 1.28
CA LYS A 39 3.13 -2.99 0.42
C LYS A 39 2.14 -2.03 -0.21
N GLU A 40 1.93 -0.85 0.38
CA GLU A 40 1.03 0.13 -0.23
C GLU A 40 1.79 1.02 -1.22
N PRO A 41 1.33 1.11 -2.48
CA PRO A 41 1.89 2.03 -3.44
C PRO A 41 1.72 3.48 -2.97
N PRO A 42 2.73 4.34 -3.18
CA PRO A 42 2.73 5.71 -2.67
C PRO A 42 1.59 6.51 -3.29
N PRO A 43 0.86 7.35 -2.54
CA PRO A 43 -0.35 8.02 -3.01
C PRO A 43 -0.11 8.82 -4.30
N LEU A 44 -1.07 8.73 -5.23
CA LEU A 44 -1.04 9.49 -6.48
C LEU A 44 -1.14 10.98 -6.21
N THR A 45 -0.24 11.75 -6.81
CA THR A 45 -0.24 13.21 -6.75
C THR A 45 -1.19 13.85 -7.76
N LEU A 46 -1.62 13.09 -8.76
CA LEU A 46 -2.49 13.53 -9.86
C LEU A 46 -3.80 12.75 -9.84
N SER A 47 -4.88 13.38 -10.30
CA SER A 47 -6.14 12.69 -10.54
C SER A 47 -6.05 11.72 -11.71
N LEU A 48 -6.95 10.73 -11.75
CA LEU A 48 -7.02 9.77 -12.87
C LEU A 48 -7.24 10.46 -14.23
N GLN A 49 -8.02 11.55 -14.26
CA GLN A 49 -8.25 12.32 -15.48
C GLN A 49 -6.98 13.04 -15.96
N GLU A 50 -6.15 13.52 -15.04
CA GLU A 50 -4.86 14.15 -15.37
C GLU A 50 -3.86 13.09 -15.85
N ILE A 51 -3.81 11.94 -15.19
CA ILE A 51 -2.95 10.80 -15.58
C ILE A 51 -3.31 10.30 -16.99
N ALA A 52 -4.61 10.25 -17.33
CA ALA A 52 -5.08 9.81 -18.65
C ALA A 52 -4.64 10.76 -19.79
N LYS A 53 -4.35 12.03 -19.49
CA LYS A 53 -3.86 13.03 -20.47
C LYS A 53 -2.36 12.93 -20.71
N LEU A 54 -1.61 12.20 -19.88
CA LEU A 54 -0.17 12.05 -20.03
C LEU A 54 0.19 11.14 -21.22
N PRO A 55 1.40 11.31 -21.80
CA PRO A 55 1.96 10.32 -22.71
C PRO A 55 2.00 8.92 -22.08
N ILE A 56 1.82 7.89 -22.91
CA ILE A 56 1.75 6.47 -22.46
C ILE A 56 2.93 6.09 -21.57
N ARG A 57 4.14 6.56 -21.91
CA ARG A 57 5.35 6.28 -21.13
C ARG A 57 5.24 6.81 -19.70
N ASP A 58 4.81 8.05 -19.54
CA ASP A 58 4.77 8.74 -18.25
C ASP A 58 3.65 8.16 -17.38
N ARG A 59 2.51 7.83 -18.00
CA ARG A 59 1.42 7.09 -17.35
C ARG A 59 1.91 5.74 -16.81
N ASN A 60 2.59 4.95 -17.64
CA ASN A 60 3.06 3.63 -17.24
C ASN A 60 4.10 3.70 -16.12
N GLN A 61 4.99 4.70 -16.16
CA GLN A 61 5.97 4.91 -15.10
C GLN A 61 5.29 5.27 -13.76
N LEU A 62 4.25 6.10 -13.80
CA LEU A 62 3.51 6.54 -12.61
C LEU A 62 2.64 5.42 -12.02
N LEU A 63 2.04 4.58 -12.88
CA LEU A 63 1.20 3.47 -12.44
C LEU A 63 1.98 2.18 -12.11
N ALA A 64 3.25 2.06 -12.51
CA ALA A 64 4.06 0.86 -12.28
C ALA A 64 4.05 0.33 -10.83
N PRO A 65 4.11 1.17 -9.77
CA PRO A 65 4.05 0.69 -8.39
C PRO A 65 2.72 0.00 -8.03
N TYR A 66 1.64 0.34 -8.72
CA TYR A 66 0.29 -0.18 -8.46
C TYR A 66 -0.01 -1.49 -9.20
N VAL A 67 0.77 -1.83 -10.22
CA VAL A 67 0.53 -3.02 -11.06
C VAL A 67 0.63 -4.31 -10.26
N ALA A 68 1.56 -4.38 -9.30
CA ALA A 68 1.74 -5.56 -8.46
C ALA A 68 0.54 -5.78 -7.51
N ALA A 69 0.09 -4.71 -6.85
CA ALA A 69 -1.09 -4.75 -5.99
C ALA A 69 -2.35 -5.12 -6.79
N MET A 70 -2.55 -4.49 -7.96
CA MET A 70 -3.63 -4.84 -8.86
C MET A 70 -3.59 -6.32 -9.26
N ALA A 71 -2.42 -6.88 -9.58
CA ALA A 71 -2.30 -8.29 -9.95
C ALA A 71 -2.66 -9.25 -8.80
N GLU A 72 -2.46 -8.85 -7.54
CA GLU A 72 -2.89 -9.59 -6.36
C GLU A 72 -4.41 -9.51 -6.20
N ASP A 73 -5.00 -8.32 -6.37
CA ASP A 73 -6.45 -8.11 -6.32
C ASP A 73 -7.17 -9.07 -7.31
N PHE A 74 -6.73 -9.13 -8.57
CA PHE A 74 -7.29 -10.04 -9.59
C PHE A 74 -7.13 -11.53 -9.26
N GLN A 75 -6.18 -11.92 -8.40
CA GLN A 75 -6.03 -13.32 -7.98
C GLN A 75 -6.94 -13.67 -6.80
N THR A 76 -7.24 -12.68 -5.96
CA THR A 76 -7.99 -12.88 -4.71
C THR A 76 -9.46 -12.53 -4.82
N ASP A 77 -9.83 -11.71 -5.79
CA ASP A 77 -11.19 -11.25 -6.04
C ASP A 77 -11.75 -11.83 -7.34
N PRO A 78 -12.56 -12.90 -7.26
CA PRO A 78 -13.19 -13.52 -8.43
C PRO A 78 -14.05 -12.53 -9.24
N GLU A 79 -14.68 -11.54 -8.59
CA GLU A 79 -15.56 -10.57 -9.27
C GLU A 79 -14.77 -9.72 -10.30
N LEU A 80 -13.48 -9.49 -10.07
CA LEU A 80 -12.61 -8.77 -11.02
C LEU A 80 -12.26 -9.60 -12.27
N THR A 81 -12.42 -10.92 -12.19
CA THR A 81 -12.19 -11.85 -13.31
C THR A 81 -13.47 -12.32 -13.99
N GLU A 82 -14.62 -12.09 -13.34
CA GLU A 82 -15.94 -12.31 -13.88
C GLU A 82 -16.30 -11.21 -14.88
N PHE A 83 -15.61 -11.20 -16.02
CA PHE A 83 -16.18 -10.61 -17.21
C PHE A 83 -17.45 -11.39 -17.49
N SER A 84 -18.60 -10.80 -17.17
CA SER A 84 -19.88 -11.28 -17.64
C SER A 84 -19.69 -11.52 -19.13
N VAL A 85 -19.67 -12.80 -19.52
CA VAL A 85 -19.70 -13.19 -20.91
C VAL A 85 -21.04 -12.64 -21.37
N LEU A 86 -21.04 -11.40 -21.87
CA LEU A 86 -22.10 -10.91 -22.71
C LEU A 86 -22.09 -11.94 -23.83
N ASP A 87 -23.12 -12.79 -23.84
CA ASP A 87 -23.32 -13.80 -24.87
C ASP A 87 -22.91 -13.16 -26.19
N ALA A 88 -21.83 -13.68 -26.78
CA ALA A 88 -21.21 -13.12 -27.98
C ALA A 88 -22.09 -13.34 -29.22
N GLU A 89 -23.40 -13.41 -29.02
CA GLU A 89 -24.40 -14.02 -29.89
C GLU A 89 -25.30 -12.98 -30.57
N ASP A 90 -25.06 -11.68 -30.39
CA ASP A 90 -25.93 -10.63 -30.97
C ASP A 90 -25.16 -9.47 -31.61
N TRP A 91 -23.95 -9.74 -32.14
CA TRP A 91 -23.18 -8.78 -32.97
C TRP A 91 -23.39 -8.97 -34.48
N GLU A 92 -24.44 -9.68 -34.90
CA GLU A 92 -24.86 -9.78 -36.31
C GLU A 92 -26.26 -9.18 -36.48
N ASP A 93 -26.30 -7.91 -36.87
CA ASP A 93 -27.34 -7.31 -37.73
C ASP A 93 -26.72 -6.19 -38.60
#